data_AF-A0A348TSM8-F1
#
_entry.id   AF-A0A348TSM8-F1
#
_cell.length_a   1.000
_cell.length_b   1.000
_cell.length_c   1.000
_cell.angle_alpha   90.00
_cell.angle_beta   90.00
_cell.angle_gamma   90.00
#
_symmetry.space_group_name_H-M   'P 1'
#
loop_
_entity.id
_entity.type
_entity.pdbx_description
1 polymer ?
#
loop_
_entity_poly.entity_id
_entity_poly.type
_entity_poly.pdbx_seq_one_letter_code
_entity_poly.pdbx_strand_id
1 'polypeptide(L)'
;MIAVAFFSSLTLFSAIAVAWQKNLLYSAFLLLSTFVGIAGLYMTLGADFLAATQLLIYVGGVLTLFLFGILITKRRENRFLTSGIQNRGIGLFLALVIGGLLGY
;
A
#
# COMPACT_ATOMS: atom_id res chain seq x y z
N MET A 1 -21.57 -10.46 -20.39
CA MET A 1 -21.96 -9.12 -19.88
C MET A 1 -21.96 -9.06 -18.35
N ILE A 2 -22.70 -9.92 -17.63
CA ILE A 2 -22.68 -9.95 -16.14
C ILE A 2 -21.26 -10.13 -15.57
N ALA A 3 -20.48 -11.08 -16.09
CA ALA A 3 -19.13 -11.37 -15.57
C ALA A 3 -18.18 -10.15 -15.70
N VAL A 4 -18.26 -9.43 -16.83
CA VAL A 4 -17.49 -8.20 -17.06
C VAL A 4 -17.86 -7.15 -16.02
N ALA A 5 -19.16 -6.90 -15.81
CA ALA A 5 -19.62 -5.91 -14.82
C ALA A 5 -19.17 -6.26 -13.39
N PHE A 6 -19.18 -7.55 -13.04
CA PHE A 6 -18.68 -8.04 -11.76
C PHE A 6 -17.19 -7.76 -11.59
N PHE A 7 -16.35 -8.20 -12.52
CA PHE A 7 -14.89 -7.99 -12.44
C PHE A 7 -14.52 -6.50 -12.54
N SER A 8 -15.18 -5.71 -13.39
CA SER A 8 -14.97 -4.27 -13.47
C SER A 8 -15.29 -3.57 -12.15
N SER A 9 -16.42 -3.90 -11.52
CA SER A 9 -16.80 -3.33 -10.23
C SER A 9 -15.82 -3.73 -9.12
N LEU A 10 -15.39 -5.00 -9.11
CA LEU A 10 -14.38 -5.50 -8.17
C LEU A 10 -13.04 -4.77 -8.33
N THR A 11 -12.54 -4.66 -9.57
CA THR A 11 -11.29 -3.94 -9.88
C THR A 11 -11.36 -2.48 -9.46
N LEU A 12 -12.48 -1.80 -9.76
CA LEU A 12 -12.65 -0.39 -9.43
C LEU A 12 -12.69 -0.16 -7.91
N PHE A 13 -13.49 -0.95 -7.19
CA PHE A 13 -13.60 -0.86 -5.73
C PHE A 13 -12.25 -1.15 -5.06
N SER A 14 -11.56 -2.19 -5.53
CA SER A 14 -10.23 -2.56 -5.05
C SER A 14 -9.20 -1.43 -5.29
N ALA A 15 -9.16 -0.84 -6.49
CA ALA A 15 -8.24 0.25 -6.82
C ALA A 15 -8.48 1.50 -5.95
N ILE A 16 -9.75 1.85 -5.70
CA ILE A 16 -10.11 2.94 -4.79
C ILE A 16 -9.64 2.63 -3.37
N ALA A 17 -9.85 1.39 -2.90
CA ALA A 17 -9.40 0.97 -1.58
C ALA A 17 -7.86 1.00 -1.45
N VAL A 18 -7.11 0.67 -2.50
CA VAL A 18 -5.65 0.80 -2.55
C VAL A 18 -5.23 2.25 -2.33
N ALA A 19 -5.86 3.19 -3.05
CA ALA A 19 -5.52 4.61 -2.97
C ALA A 19 -5.82 5.23 -1.60
N TRP A 20 -6.83 4.74 -0.89
CA TRP A 20 -7.20 5.22 0.44
C TRP A 20 -6.40 4.61 1.59
N GLN A 21 -5.76 3.46 1.35
CA GLN A 21 -5.11 2.71 2.41
C GLN A 21 -3.77 3.35 2.80
N LYS A 22 -3.63 3.65 4.10
CA LYS A 22 -2.44 4.33 4.65
C LYS A 22 -1.24 3.40 4.82
N ASN A 23 -1.49 2.11 5.00
CA ASN A 23 -0.44 1.12 5.23
C ASN A 23 -0.06 0.43 3.93
N LEU A 24 1.16 0.70 3.43
CA LEU A 24 1.65 0.21 2.14
C LEU A 24 1.54 -1.31 1.98
N LEU A 25 1.72 -2.07 3.06
CA LEU A 25 1.59 -3.53 3.00
C LEU A 25 0.14 -3.94 2.69
N TYR A 26 -0.84 -3.33 3.36
CA TYR A 26 -2.25 -3.59 3.11
C TYR A 26 -2.67 -3.05 1.74
N SER A 27 -2.13 -1.90 1.30
CA SER A 27 -2.36 -1.37 -0.05
C SER A 27 -1.85 -2.34 -1.12
N ALA A 28 -0.71 -2.99 -0.91
CA ALA A 28 -0.18 -3.99 -1.84
C ALA A 28 -1.04 -5.26 -1.90
N PHE A 29 -1.59 -5.72 -0.78
CA PHE A 29 -2.56 -6.84 -0.78
C PHE A 29 -3.87 -6.48 -1.50
N LEU A 30 -4.36 -5.24 -1.34
CA LEU A 30 -5.51 -4.77 -2.10
C LEU A 30 -5.18 -4.68 -3.61
N LEU A 31 -3.96 -4.27 -3.97
CA LEU A 31 -3.51 -4.21 -5.36
C LEU A 31 -3.48 -5.60 -6.02
N LEU A 32 -3.20 -6.67 -5.25
CA LEU A 32 -3.34 -8.05 -5.73
C LEU A 32 -4.77 -8.32 -6.21
N SER A 33 -5.77 -7.93 -5.44
CA SER A 33 -7.18 -8.10 -5.82
C SER A 33 -7.51 -7.30 -7.09
N THR A 34 -6.93 -6.11 -7.27
CA THR A 34 -7.07 -5.33 -8.50
C THR A 34 -6.50 -6.08 -9.71
N PHE A 35 -5.30 -6.67 -9.60
CA PHE A 35 -4.69 -7.44 -10.70
C PHE A 35 -5.44 -8.73 -11.01
N VAL A 36 -5.99 -9.42 -10.02
CA VAL A 36 -6.85 -10.59 -10.24
C VAL A 36 -8.14 -10.18 -10.95
N GLY A 37 -8.75 -9.05 -10.58
CA GLY A 37 -9.90 -8.52 -11.29
C GLY A 37 -9.60 -8.19 -12.75
N ILE A 38 -8.43 -7.60 -13.04
CA ILE A 38 -7.97 -7.34 -14.42
C ILE A 38 -7.74 -8.64 -15.19
N ALA A 39 -7.13 -9.66 -14.57
CA ALA A 39 -6.98 -10.97 -15.19
C ALA A 39 -8.33 -11.62 -15.51
N GLY A 40 -9.32 -11.48 -14.61
CA GLY A 40 -10.70 -11.90 -14.85
C GLY A 40 -11.34 -11.16 -16.02
N LEU A 41 -11.10 -9.85 -16.16
CA LEU A 41 -11.53 -9.08 -17.33
C LEU A 41 -10.92 -9.64 -18.61
N TYR A 42 -9.60 -9.86 -18.65
CA TYR A 42 -8.95 -10.45 -19.83
C TYR A 42 -9.50 -11.82 -20.20
N MET A 43 -9.78 -12.69 -19.23
CA MET A 43 -10.48 -13.96 -19.48
C MET A 43 -11.86 -13.73 -20.11
N THR A 44 -12.67 -12.81 -19.58
CA THR A 44 -14.01 -12.53 -20.13
C THR A 44 -14.00 -11.91 -21.51
N LEU A 45 -12.91 -11.25 -21.90
CA LEU A 45 -12.69 -10.71 -23.24
C LEU A 45 -12.10 -11.74 -24.22
N GLY A 46 -11.81 -12.96 -23.78
CA GLY A 46 -11.17 -14.00 -24.61
C GLY A 46 -9.67 -13.81 -24.82
N ALA A 47 -9.02 -13.03 -23.96
CA ALA A 47 -7.59 -12.73 -24.01
C ALA A 47 -6.79 -13.63 -23.04
N ASP A 48 -6.83 -14.95 -23.23
CA ASP A 48 -6.28 -15.93 -22.28
C ASP A 48 -4.77 -15.77 -22.04
N PHE A 49 -4.01 -15.53 -23.11
CA PHE A 49 -2.57 -15.26 -23.00
C PHE A 49 -2.28 -14.01 -22.16
N LEU A 50 -3.10 -12.96 -22.33
CA LEU A 50 -2.95 -11.71 -21.59
C LEU A 50 -3.36 -11.88 -20.12
N ALA A 51 -4.39 -12.67 -19.84
CA ALA A 51 -4.78 -13.04 -18.48
C ALA A 51 -3.68 -13.83 -17.76
N ALA A 52 -3.09 -14.82 -18.43
CA ALA A 52 -2.00 -15.63 -17.88
C ALA A 52 -0.74 -14.80 -17.60
N THR A 53 -0.33 -13.97 -18.57
CA THR A 53 0.81 -13.07 -18.39
C THR A 53 0.56 -11.98 -17.35
N GLN A 54 -0.69 -11.52 -17.19
CA GLN A 54 -1.07 -10.59 -16.12
C GLN A 54 -0.74 -11.17 -14.74
N LEU A 55 -1.13 -12.41 -14.49
CA LEU A 55 -0.83 -13.09 -13.24
C LEU A 55 0.67 -13.41 -13.11
N LEU A 56 1.32 -13.89 -14.17
CA LEU A 56 2.72 -14.27 -14.11
C LEU A 56 3.64 -13.06 -13.86
N ILE A 57 3.46 -11.99 -14.63
CA ILE A 57 4.36 -10.83 -14.61
C ILE A 57 3.98 -9.86 -13.50
N TYR A 58 2.71 -9.45 -13.40
CA TYR A 58 2.32 -8.42 -12.44
C TYR A 58 2.12 -8.99 -11.04
N VAL A 59 1.36 -10.09 -10.88
CA VAL A 59 1.16 -10.70 -9.56
C VAL A 59 2.41 -11.46 -9.11
N GLY A 60 2.98 -12.29 -10.00
CA GLY A 60 4.14 -13.12 -9.68
C GLY A 60 5.44 -12.33 -9.54
N GLY A 61 5.73 -11.43 -10.48
CA GLY A 61 6.98 -10.67 -10.51
C GLY A 61 6.88 -9.31 -9.81
N VAL A 62 6.23 -8.35 -10.46
CA VAL A 62 6.25 -6.92 -10.08
C VAL A 62 5.71 -6.71 -8.66
N LEU A 63 4.54 -7.28 -8.34
CA LEU A 63 3.91 -7.13 -7.02
C LEU A 63 4.74 -7.79 -5.92
N THR A 64 5.31 -8.98 -6.18
CA THR A 64 6.19 -9.66 -5.23
C THR A 64 7.45 -8.84 -4.94
N LEU A 65 8.08 -8.28 -5.98
CA LEU A 65 9.24 -7.38 -5.82
C LEU A 65 8.86 -6.12 -5.03
N PHE A 66 7.69 -5.55 -5.32
CA PHE A 66 7.16 -4.40 -4.58
C PHE A 66 6.92 -4.72 -3.11
N LEU A 67 6.32 -5.88 -2.81
CA LEU A 67 6.11 -6.37 -1.44
C LEU A 67 7.44 -6.56 -0.70
N PHE A 68 8.45 -7.16 -1.33
CA PHE A 68 9.78 -7.28 -0.73
C PHE A 68 10.39 -5.90 -0.44
N GLY A 69 10.27 -4.94 -1.37
CA GLY A 69 10.73 -3.57 -1.17
C GLY A 69 10.05 -2.87 0.01
N ILE A 70 8.74 -3.04 0.16
CA ILE A 70 7.97 -2.49 1.29
C ILE A 70 8.42 -3.13 2.61
N LEU A 71 8.54 -4.45 2.66
CA LEU A 71 8.91 -5.18 3.88
C LEU A 71 10.30 -4.77 4.39
N ILE A 72 11.27 -4.57 3.49
CA ILE A 72 12.62 -4.09 3.85
C ILE A 72 12.55 -2.67 4.42
N THR A 73 11.81 -1.76 3.76
CA THR A 73 11.71 -0.35 4.16
C THR A 73 11.00 -0.19 5.52
N LYS A 74 9.90 -0.91 5.74
CA LYS A 74 9.13 -0.86 6.99
C LYS A 74 9.97 -1.25 8.22
N ARG A 75 10.90 -2.19 8.06
CA ARG A 75 11.81 -2.59 9.15
C ARG A 75 12.77 -1.47 9.55
N ARG A 76 13.14 -0.59 8.61
CA ARG A 76 14.04 0.55 8.87
C ARG A 76 13.31 1.64 9.67
N GLU A 77 12.09 1.99 9.27
CA GLU A 77 11.26 2.99 9.96
C GLU A 77 11.07 2.67 11.46
N ASN A 78 10.70 1.43 11.79
CA ASN A 78 10.53 1.01 13.17
C ASN A 78 11.81 1.15 14.02
N ARG A 79 13.00 0.97 13.43
CA ARG A 79 14.28 1.12 14.15
C ARG A 79 14.62 2.57 14.45
N PHE A 80 14.20 3.52 13.61
CA PHE A 80 14.40 4.95 13.87
C PHE A 80 13.44 5.48 14.93
N LEU A 81 12.23 4.92 15.05
CA LEU A 81 11.26 5.28 16.09
C LEU A 81 11.61 4.70 17.47
N THR A 82 12.36 3.60 17.54
CA THR A 82 12.85 3.06 18.84
C THR A 82 14.12 3.75 19.35
N SER A 83 14.78 4.56 18.52
CA SER A 83 16.01 5.29 18.86
C SER A 83 15.84 6.81 18.84
N GLY A 84 14.59 7.29 18.87
CA GLY A 84 14.24 8.71 18.87
C GLY A 84 13.21 9.03 19.95
N ILE A 85 13.69 9.57 21.08
CA ILE A 85 12.92 10.33 22.07
C ILE A 85 11.97 9.46 22.94
N GLN A 86 12.57 8.67 23.82
CA GLN A 86 11.92 8.13 25.03
C GLN A 86 11.55 9.23 26.06
N ASN A 87 11.80 10.50 25.73
CA ASN A 87 11.57 11.67 26.59
C ASN A 87 10.61 12.68 25.94
N ARG A 88 9.54 12.20 25.33
CA ARG A 88 8.49 13.03 24.69
C ARG A 88 7.91 14.08 25.66
N GLY A 89 7.88 13.77 26.97
CA GLY A 89 7.54 14.71 28.02
C GLY A 89 8.57 15.83 28.24
N ILE A 90 9.87 15.53 28.17
CA ILE A 90 10.94 16.53 28.31
C ILE A 90 11.01 17.42 27.07
N GLY A 91 10.76 16.86 25.87
CA GLY A 91 10.70 17.66 24.64
C GLY A 91 9.57 18.69 24.66
N LEU A 92 8.41 18.34 25.21
CA LEU A 92 7.26 19.24 25.38
C LEU A 92 7.52 20.30 26.45
N PHE A 93 8.17 19.91 27.57
CA PHE A 93 8.58 20.83 28.63
C PHE A 93 9.61 21.85 28.13
N LEU A 94 10.63 21.42 27.38
CA LEU A 94 11.63 22.30 26.79
C LEU A 94 11.02 23.26 25.75
N ALA A 95 10.10 22.78 24.92
CA ALA A 95 9.40 23.64 23.96
C ALA A 95 8.55 24.72 24.65
N LEU A 96 7.88 24.39 25.76
CA LEU A 96 7.12 25.36 26.56
C LEU A 96 8.03 26.37 27.27
N VAL A 97 9.16 25.93 27.82
CA VAL A 97 10.13 26.81 28.49
C VAL A 97 10.76 27.79 27.50
N ILE A 98 11.19 27.30 26.34
CA ILE A 98 11.80 28.13 25.30
C ILE A 98 10.76 29.09 24.70
N GLY A 99 9.53 28.61 24.43
CA GLY A 99 8.45 29.45 23.94
C GLY A 99 8.02 30.54 24.93
N GLY A 100 8.04 30.24 26.23
CA GLY A 100 7.74 31.21 27.29
C GLY A 100 8.84 32.26 27.46
N LEU A 101 10.12 31.88 27.30
CA LEU A 101 11.25 32.82 27.43
C LEU A 101 11.36 33.80 26.26
N LEU A 102 10.93 33.41 25.07
CA LEU A 102 10.96 34.26 23.86
C LEU A 102 9.73 35.16 23.73
N GLY A 103 8.68 34.91 24.53
CA GLY A 103 7.42 35.64 24.51
C GLY A 103 7.28 36.76 25.56
N TYR A 104 8.34 37.02 26.33
CA TYR A 104 8.45 38.12 27.31
C TYR A 104 9.53 39.11 26.85
#